data_AF-A0A8B6HH48-F1
#
_entry.id   AF-A0A8B6HH48-F1
#
_cell.length_a   1.000
_cell.length_b   1.000
_cell.length_c   1.000
_cell.angle_alpha   90.00
_cell.angle_beta   90.00
_cell.angle_gamma   90.00
#
_symmetry.space_group_name_H-M   'P 1'
#
loop_
_entity.id
_entity.type
_entity.pdbx_description
1 polymer ?
#
loop_
_entity_poly.entity_id
_entity_poly.type
_entity_poly.pdbx_seq_one_letter_code
_entity_poly.pdbx_strand_id
1 'polypeptide(L)'
;MKILILAVAFVVFAGVNCSNYRNPYIVNLQQTMCRGKQCGFEELCEIKTARCYRKPCTYETYCVPTWGSLYKGGACPAADDSSVSTIRCVGDFGCGISNNDVCCHNRNTKTSYCHTP
;
A
#
# COMPACT_ATOMS: atom_id res chain seq x y z
N MET A 1 18.00 32.47 -43.53
CA MET A 1 18.01 30.99 -43.54
C MET A 1 17.68 30.49 -42.14
N LYS A 2 16.60 29.71 -42.01
CA LYS A 2 16.09 29.14 -40.75
C LYS A 2 16.80 27.82 -40.50
N ILE A 3 17.43 27.65 -39.33
CA ILE A 3 17.83 26.32 -38.84
C ILE A 3 16.90 26.00 -37.69
N LEU A 4 15.85 25.24 -38.01
CA LEU A 4 14.92 24.68 -37.06
C LEU A 4 15.60 23.46 -36.44
N ILE A 5 16.13 23.60 -35.23
CA ILE A 5 16.64 22.45 -34.48
C ILE A 5 15.42 21.71 -33.94
N LEU A 6 15.08 20.59 -34.59
CA LEU A 6 14.15 19.59 -34.05
C LEU A 6 14.77 19.03 -32.75
N ALA A 7 14.33 19.55 -31.61
CA ALA A 7 14.52 18.87 -30.34
C ALA A 7 13.56 17.67 -30.33
N VAL A 8 14.08 16.50 -30.72
CA VAL A 8 13.41 15.22 -30.52
C VAL A 8 13.32 15.01 -29.01
N ALA A 9 12.16 15.34 -28.44
CA ALA A 9 11.83 15.00 -27.06
C ALA A 9 11.72 13.48 -26.97
N PHE A 10 12.83 12.83 -26.60
CA PHE A 10 12.81 11.48 -26.06
C PHE A 10 12.00 11.53 -24.76
N VAL A 11 10.70 11.26 -24.85
CA VAL A 11 9.92 10.85 -23.69
C VAL A 11 10.44 9.48 -23.31
N VAL A 12 11.48 9.47 -22.48
CA VAL A 12 11.82 8.30 -21.68
C VAL A 12 10.56 8.02 -20.87
N PHE A 13 9.90 6.90 -21.17
CA PHE A 13 8.84 6.37 -20.33
C PHE A 13 9.43 6.16 -18.93
N ALA A 14 9.25 7.16 -18.07
CA ALA A 14 9.51 7.04 -16.65
C ALA A 14 8.77 5.78 -16.20
N GLY A 15 9.55 4.84 -15.67
CA GLY A 15 9.09 3.52 -15.25
C GLY A 15 7.77 3.64 -14.49
N VAL A 16 6.91 2.67 -14.73
CA VAL A 16 5.68 2.44 -13.95
C VAL A 16 6.06 2.62 -12.48
N ASN A 17 5.66 3.72 -11.86
CA ASN A 17 5.93 4.01 -10.46
C ASN A 17 5.17 2.98 -9.62
N CYS A 18 5.79 1.81 -9.42
CA CYS A 18 5.29 0.75 -8.56
C CYS A 18 5.22 1.20 -7.09
N SER A 19 5.78 2.37 -6.78
CA SER A 19 5.80 2.99 -5.46
C SER A 19 4.42 3.09 -4.81
N ASN A 20 3.34 3.21 -5.61
CA ASN A 20 1.97 3.42 -5.13
C ASN A 20 0.96 2.39 -5.66
N TYR A 21 1.42 1.27 -6.20
CA TYR A 21 0.48 0.25 -6.71
C TYR A 21 -0.37 -0.30 -5.56
N ARG A 22 -1.69 -0.36 -5.74
CA ARG A 22 -2.64 -0.97 -4.82
C ARG A 22 -3.29 -2.17 -5.49
N ASN A 23 -3.00 -3.37 -4.99
CA ASN A 23 -3.64 -4.60 -5.45
C ASN A 23 -5.18 -4.55 -5.21
N PRO A 24 -6.01 -4.60 -6.27
CA PRO A 24 -7.47 -4.47 -6.14
C PRO A 24 -8.11 -5.56 -5.25
N TYR A 25 -7.53 -6.76 -5.19
CA TYR A 25 -8.02 -7.82 -4.32
C TYR A 25 -7.91 -7.43 -2.85
N ILE A 26 -6.77 -6.83 -2.47
CA ILE A 26 -6.50 -6.40 -1.09
C ILE A 26 -7.37 -5.19 -0.73
N VAL A 27 -7.58 -4.26 -1.66
CA VAL A 27 -8.49 -3.12 -1.48
C VAL A 27 -9.94 -3.59 -1.26
N ASN A 28 -10.42 -4.55 -2.06
CA ASN A 28 -11.76 -5.10 -1.92
C ASN A 28 -11.93 -5.87 -0.58
N LEU A 29 -10.89 -6.57 -0.14
CA LEU A 29 -10.87 -7.19 1.20
C LEU A 29 -11.08 -6.13 2.30
N GLN A 30 -10.41 -4.97 2.20
CA GLN A 30 -10.63 -3.84 3.12
C GLN A 30 -12.08 -3.43 3.16
N GLN A 31 -12.65 -3.13 1.99
CA GLN A 31 -14.01 -2.63 1.85
C GLN A 31 -15.01 -3.62 2.44
N THR A 32 -14.80 -4.92 2.22
CA THR A 32 -15.65 -5.99 2.75
C THR A 32 -15.56 -6.07 4.27
N MET A 33 -14.36 -6.09 4.83
CA MET A 33 -14.14 -6.22 6.28
C MET A 33 -14.55 -4.96 7.05
N CYS A 34 -14.38 -3.79 6.45
CA CYS A 34 -14.70 -2.48 7.03
C CYS A 34 -16.14 -2.03 6.79
N ARG A 35 -16.95 -2.76 6.01
CA ARG A 35 -18.31 -2.37 5.61
C ARG A 35 -19.24 -2.00 6.77
N GLY A 36 -19.05 -2.60 7.94
CA GLY A 36 -19.84 -2.34 9.14
C GLY A 36 -19.09 -1.58 10.24
N LYS A 37 -17.85 -1.18 10.02
CA LYS A 37 -17.03 -0.48 11.03
C LYS A 37 -17.31 1.02 10.94
N GLN A 38 -17.74 1.61 12.05
CA GLN A 38 -17.88 3.06 12.17
C GLN A 38 -16.61 3.61 12.84
N CYS A 39 -15.83 4.39 12.09
CA CYS A 39 -14.68 5.13 12.60
C CYS A 39 -15.03 6.62 12.72
N GLY A 40 -14.29 7.38 13.54
CA GLY A 40 -14.45 8.81 13.70
C GLY A 40 -14.12 9.63 12.43
N PHE A 41 -14.35 10.94 12.48
CA PHE A 41 -14.21 11.87 11.35
C PHE A 41 -12.80 11.87 10.73
N GLU A 42 -11.75 11.72 11.53
CA GLU A 42 -10.35 11.66 11.07
C GLU A 42 -9.75 10.26 11.26
N GLU A 43 -10.59 9.23 11.23
CA GLU A 43 -10.16 7.85 11.39
C GLU A 43 -10.47 7.01 10.16
N LEU A 44 -9.57 6.10 9.82
CA LEU A 44 -9.75 5.12 8.76
C LEU A 44 -9.89 3.72 9.35
N CYS A 45 -10.75 2.89 8.77
CA CYS A 45 -10.78 1.48 9.10
C CYS A 45 -9.61 0.76 8.41
N GLU A 46 -8.68 0.25 9.20
CA GLU A 46 -7.56 -0.58 8.74
C GLU A 46 -7.74 -2.03 9.13
N ILE A 47 -6.98 -2.90 8.46
CA ILE A 47 -6.87 -4.31 8.81
C ILE A 47 -5.48 -4.58 9.36
N LYS A 48 -5.43 -5.11 10.58
CA LYS A 48 -4.21 -5.64 11.17
C LYS A 48 -4.24 -7.15 11.00
N THR A 49 -3.15 -7.71 10.49
CA THR A 49 -2.90 -9.12 10.77
C THR A 49 -2.27 -9.23 12.14
N ALA A 50 -2.87 -10.03 13.02
CA ALA A 50 -2.18 -10.44 14.23
C ALA A 50 -0.85 -11.10 13.81
N ARG A 51 0.22 -10.91 14.61
CA ARG A 51 1.48 -11.68 14.42
C ARG A 51 1.16 -13.16 14.67
N CYS A 52 0.73 -13.85 13.62
CA CYS A 52 0.37 -15.26 13.70
C CYS A 52 1.61 -16.09 13.39
N TYR A 53 2.11 -16.81 14.40
CA TYR A 53 3.20 -17.77 14.22
C TYR A 53 2.76 -19.03 13.45
N ARG A 54 1.45 -19.23 13.25
CA ARG A 54 0.85 -20.32 12.45
C ARG A 54 -0.32 -19.80 11.61
N LYS A 55 -0.43 -20.30 10.37
CA LYS A 55 -1.54 -20.02 9.43
C LYS A 55 -2.80 -20.82 9.81
N PRO A 56 -4.01 -20.34 9.46
CA PRO A 56 -4.31 -19.05 8.83
C PRO A 56 -4.23 -17.88 9.82
N CYS A 57 -3.75 -16.73 9.37
CA CYS A 57 -3.73 -15.53 10.19
C CYS A 57 -5.15 -14.98 10.35
N THR A 58 -5.54 -14.60 11.56
CA THR A 58 -6.80 -13.87 11.79
C THR A 58 -6.59 -12.39 11.42
N TYR A 59 -7.56 -11.84 10.69
CA TYR A 59 -7.62 -10.43 10.35
C TYR A 59 -8.53 -9.72 11.36
N GLU A 60 -8.08 -8.58 11.88
CA GLU A 60 -8.88 -7.73 12.76
C GLU A 60 -9.01 -6.33 12.16
N THR A 61 -10.20 -5.73 12.27
CA THR A 61 -10.46 -4.36 11.83
C THR A 61 -10.39 -3.37 13.00
N TYR A 62 -9.70 -2.26 12.78
CA TYR A 62 -9.51 -1.23 13.79
C TYR A 62 -9.52 0.16 13.16
N CYS A 63 -9.88 1.18 13.95
CA CYS A 63 -9.88 2.57 13.49
C CYS A 63 -8.53 3.20 13.83
N VAL A 64 -7.94 3.89 12.86
CA VAL A 64 -6.65 4.57 12.98
C VAL A 64 -6.80 6.05 12.66
N PRO A 65 -6.23 6.96 13.47
CA PRO A 65 -6.24 8.37 13.15
C PRO A 65 -5.32 8.66 11.96
N THR A 66 -5.83 9.40 10.96
CA THR A 66 -5.13 9.67 9.70
C THR A 66 -4.60 11.11 9.58
N TRP A 67 -4.96 12.00 10.52
CA TRP A 67 -4.44 13.38 10.61
C TRP A 67 -4.41 14.13 9.26
N GLY A 68 -5.40 13.89 8.40
CA GLY A 68 -5.54 14.54 7.09
C GLY A 68 -4.87 13.86 5.89
N SER A 69 -4.22 12.69 6.04
CA SER A 69 -3.69 11.92 4.90
C SER A 69 -4.12 10.46 4.93
N LEU A 70 -4.57 9.94 3.80
CA LEU A 70 -4.90 8.51 3.64
C LEU A 70 -3.68 7.64 3.32
N TYR A 71 -2.52 8.27 3.08
CA TYR A 71 -1.28 7.61 2.71
C TYR A 71 -0.09 8.18 3.48
N LYS A 72 0.85 7.31 3.86
CA LYS A 72 2.15 7.75 4.35
C LYS A 72 3.04 8.02 3.14
N GLY A 73 3.86 9.07 3.20
CA GLY A 73 4.86 9.32 2.16
C GLY A 73 5.89 8.19 2.15
N GLY A 74 6.26 7.70 0.97
CA GLY A 74 7.23 6.61 0.82
C GLY A 74 7.04 5.87 -0.50
N ALA A 75 8.04 5.09 -0.90
CA ALA A 75 7.97 4.28 -2.11
C ALA A 75 8.15 2.81 -1.76
N CYS A 76 7.33 1.95 -2.37
CA CYS A 76 7.56 0.52 -2.36
C CYS A 76 8.73 0.15 -3.30
N PRO A 77 9.53 -0.86 -2.92
CA PRO A 77 10.62 -1.34 -3.77
C PRO A 77 10.03 -1.91 -5.08
N ALA A 78 10.81 -1.79 -6.16
CA ALA A 78 10.38 -2.19 -7.51
C ALA A 78 10.18 -3.71 -7.70
N ALA A 79 10.53 -4.52 -6.70
CA ALA A 79 10.50 -5.96 -6.78
C ALA A 79 9.44 -6.57 -5.86
N ASP A 80 8.67 -7.50 -6.43
CA ASP A 80 7.75 -8.45 -5.76
C ASP A 80 8.46 -9.41 -4.78
N ASP A 81 9.68 -9.09 -4.33
CA ASP A 81 10.64 -10.00 -3.68
C ASP A 81 10.40 -10.14 -2.17
N SER A 82 9.14 -10.12 -1.77
CA SER A 82 8.77 -10.49 -0.42
C SER A 82 8.41 -11.97 -0.44
N SER A 83 9.12 -12.81 0.31
CA SER A 83 8.71 -14.20 0.65
C SER A 83 7.41 -14.26 1.47
N VAL A 84 6.68 -13.14 1.52
CA VAL A 84 5.46 -12.91 2.25
C VAL A 84 4.33 -13.62 1.51
N SER A 85 3.85 -14.66 2.15
CA SER A 85 2.81 -15.56 1.65
C SER A 85 1.43 -15.25 2.24
N THR A 86 1.23 -14.06 2.82
CA THR A 86 -0.03 -13.60 3.44
C THR A 86 -0.21 -12.09 3.24
N ILE A 87 -1.44 -11.59 3.33
CA ILE A 87 -1.70 -10.14 3.45
C ILE A 87 -1.27 -9.73 4.85
N ARG A 88 -0.41 -8.72 5.03
CA ARG A 88 -0.02 -8.23 6.37
C ARG A 88 -0.62 -6.88 6.74
N CYS A 89 -0.82 -6.05 5.74
CA CYS A 89 -1.37 -4.70 5.82
C CYS A 89 -2.29 -4.46 4.62
N VAL A 90 -3.03 -3.35 4.61
CA VAL A 90 -3.96 -3.04 3.53
C VAL A 90 -3.85 -1.57 3.15
N GLY A 91 -3.84 -0.66 4.12
CA GLY A 91 -3.32 0.69 3.95
C GLY A 91 -2.06 0.92 4.79
N ASP A 92 -1.44 2.08 4.60
CA ASP A 92 -0.16 2.43 5.22
C ASP A 92 -0.25 2.55 6.75
N PHE A 93 -1.44 2.87 7.27
CA PHE A 93 -1.72 2.91 8.70
C PHE A 93 -1.96 1.51 9.29
N GLY A 94 -2.11 0.50 8.43
CA GLY A 94 -2.00 -0.92 8.76
C GLY A 94 -0.61 -1.33 9.26
N CYS A 95 0.42 -0.56 8.88
CA CYS A 95 1.81 -0.80 9.24
C CYS A 95 2.20 -0.09 10.55
N GLY A 96 2.69 -0.87 11.51
CA GLY A 96 2.82 -0.48 12.92
C GLY A 96 4.01 0.42 13.27
N ILE A 97 3.79 1.26 14.30
CA ILE A 97 4.67 2.09 15.15
C ILE A 97 5.56 3.14 14.45
N SER A 98 6.22 2.81 13.34
CA SER A 98 6.99 3.78 12.57
C SER A 98 6.04 4.63 11.71
N ASN A 99 6.11 5.95 11.86
CA ASN A 99 5.35 6.90 11.02
C ASN A 99 5.76 6.82 9.54
N ASN A 100 6.85 6.11 9.23
CA ASN A 100 7.41 6.01 7.89
C ASN A 100 7.10 4.68 7.20
N ASP A 101 6.56 3.68 7.92
CA ASP A 101 6.27 2.39 7.31
C ASP A 101 5.06 2.47 6.38
N VAL A 102 5.27 2.16 5.11
CA VAL A 102 4.23 2.09 4.08
C VAL A 102 3.77 0.65 3.86
N CYS A 103 2.52 0.48 3.43
CA CYS A 103 2.02 -0.83 3.05
C CYS A 103 2.30 -1.08 1.57
N CYS A 104 3.05 -2.12 1.25
CA CYS A 104 3.37 -2.48 -0.11
C CYS A 104 2.54 -3.67 -0.58
N HIS A 105 1.86 -3.49 -1.72
CA HIS A 105 1.03 -4.51 -2.32
C HIS A 105 1.83 -5.20 -3.42
N ASN A 106 1.92 -6.53 -3.35
CA ASN A 106 2.50 -7.29 -4.43
C ASN A 106 1.55 -7.26 -5.64
N ARG A 107 2.11 -7.07 -6.84
CA ARG A 107 1.29 -6.95 -8.07
C ARG A 107 0.80 -8.31 -8.54
N ASN A 108 1.65 -9.31 -8.43
CA ASN A 108 1.41 -10.64 -8.99
C ASN A 108 0.79 -11.61 -7.98
N THR A 109 0.89 -11.32 -6.69
CA THR A 109 0.30 -12.13 -5.62
C THR A 109 -0.74 -11.37 -4.82
N LYS A 110 -1.63 -12.11 -4.15
CA LYS A 110 -2.61 -11.57 -3.20
C LYS A 110 -1.98 -11.33 -1.83
N THR A 111 -0.79 -10.72 -1.79
CA THR A 111 -0.02 -10.51 -0.56
C THR A 111 0.42 -9.06 -0.42
N SER A 112 0.66 -8.66 0.81
CA SER A 112 1.10 -7.31 1.16
C SER A 112 2.00 -7.36 2.39
N TYR A 113 2.87 -6.38 2.51
CA TYR A 113 3.84 -6.29 3.59
C TYR A 113 4.12 -4.85 3.97
N CYS A 114 4.55 -4.64 5.20
CA CYS A 114 5.02 -3.33 5.65
C CYS A 114 6.48 -3.16 5.25
N HIS A 115 6.78 -2.00 4.67
CA HIS A 115 8.11 -1.63 4.23
C HIS A 115 8.48 -0.29 4.86
N THR A 116 9.68 -0.21 5.41
CA THR A 116 10.31 1.06 5.77
C THR A 116 11.13 1.53 4.56
N PRO A 117 10.76 2.65 3.92
CA PRO A 117 11.47 3.20 2.76
C PRO A 117 12.93 3.58 3.06
#